data_AF-X0RR82-F1
#
_entry.id   AF-X0RR82-F1
#
_cell.length_a   1.000
_cell.length_b   1.000
_cell.length_c   1.000
_cell.angle_alpha   90.00
_cell.angle_beta   90.00
_cell.angle_gamma   90.00
#
_symmetry.space_group_name_H-M   'P 1'
#
loop_
_entity.id
_entity.type
_entity.pdbx_description
1 polymer ?
#
loop_
_entity_poly.entity_id
_entity_poly.type
_entity_poly.pdbx_seq_one_letter_code
_entity_poly.pdbx_strand_id
1 'polypeptide(L)' 'ETVQTNMVYINIKKLGMDTFEFLKKLLKFNILASPRGFTEVRFLTHFGISREDIYKTIKSIEEIAKK' A
#
# COMPACT_ATOMS: atom_id res chain seq x y z
N GLU A 1 18.29 17.57 2.42
CA GLU A 1 16.81 17.63 2.42
C GLU A 1 16.27 16.51 1.56
N THR A 2 15.38 15.67 2.08
CA THR A 2 14.56 14.82 1.23
C THR A 2 13.37 15.66 0.79
N VAL A 3 13.13 15.75 -0.52
CA VAL A 3 11.90 16.35 -1.04
C VAL A 3 10.75 15.54 -0.45
N GLN A 4 9.91 16.18 0.36
CA GLN A 4 8.67 15.54 0.79
C GLN A 4 7.77 15.43 -0.43
N THR A 5 7.43 14.20 -0.79
CA THR A 5 6.59 13.90 -1.95
C THR A 5 5.27 13.28 -1.51
N ASN A 6 4.38 13.10 -2.48
CA ASN A 6 3.11 12.40 -2.34
C ASN A 6 3.24 10.87 -2.41
N MET A 7 4.46 10.31 -2.44
CA MET A 7 4.70 8.87 -2.60
C MET A 7 5.26 8.22 -1.34
N VAL A 8 4.74 7.04 -1.02
CA VAL A 8 5.23 6.19 0.08
C VAL A 8 5.56 4.81 -0.48
N TYR A 9 6.76 4.33 -0.15
CA TYR A 9 7.23 3.00 -0.51
C TYR A 9 7.19 2.12 0.74
N ILE A 10 6.62 0.93 0.62
CA ILE A 10 6.63 -0.05 1.69
C ILE A 10 7.30 -1.33 1.21
N ASN A 11 8.02 -1.98 2.13
CA ASN A 11 8.57 -3.31 1.93
C ASN A 11 7.71 -4.34 2.68
N ILE A 12 7.19 -5.31 1.94
CA ILE A 12 6.28 -6.35 2.47
C ILE A 12 6.98 -7.70 2.68
N LYS A 13 8.31 -7.77 2.59
CA LYS A 13 9.08 -9.03 2.69
C LYS A 13 8.75 -9.83 3.95
N LYS A 14 8.48 -9.15 5.07
CA LYS A 14 8.14 -9.79 6.35
C LYS A 14 6.75 -10.43 6.40
N LEU A 15 5.89 -10.16 5.41
CA LEU A 15 4.56 -10.74 5.32
C LEU A 15 4.55 -12.12 4.64
N GLY A 16 5.72 -12.62 4.20
CA GLY A 16 5.83 -13.94 3.57
C GLY A 16 5.07 -14.08 2.25
N MET A 17 4.76 -12.97 1.59
CA MET A 17 4.03 -12.92 0.32
C MET A 17 4.72 -11.97 -0.66
N ASP A 18 4.47 -12.16 -1.94
CA ASP A 18 4.99 -11.26 -2.98
C ASP A 18 4.07 -10.07 -3.22
N THR A 19 4.57 -9.10 -4.00
CA THR A 19 3.83 -7.89 -4.36
C THR A 19 2.51 -8.19 -5.06
N PHE A 20 2.42 -9.20 -5.93
CA PHE A 20 1.19 -9.49 -6.66
C PHE A 20 0.12 -10.09 -5.74
N GLU A 21 0.50 -10.98 -4.83
CA GLU A 21 -0.38 -11.53 -3.80
C GLU A 21 -0.92 -10.43 -2.89
N PHE A 22 -0.05 -9.52 -2.45
CA PHE A 22 -0.44 -8.38 -1.63
C PHE A 22 -1.40 -7.44 -2.36
N LEU A 23 -1.12 -7.08 -3.62
CA LEU A 23 -2.00 -6.24 -4.44
C LEU A 23 -3.37 -6.89 -4.69
N LYS A 24 -3.41 -8.21 -4.93
CA LYS A 24 -4.67 -8.96 -5.03
C LYS A 24 -5.51 -8.89 -3.75
N LYS A 25 -4.86 -8.88 -2.58
CA LYS A 25 -5.57 -8.71 -1.29
C LYS A 25 -6.07 -7.28 -1.11
N LEU A 26 -5.26 -6.28 -1.43
CA LEU A 26 -5.69 -4.87 -1.39
C LEU A 26 -6.87 -4.59 -2.32
N LEU A 27 -6.90 -5.22 -3.49
CA LEU A 27 -7.99 -5.08 -4.45
C LEU A 27 -9.35 -5.49 -3.85
N LYS A 28 -9.38 -6.47 -2.93
CA LYS A 28 -10.62 -6.87 -2.22
C LYS A 28 -11.21 -5.75 -1.34
N PHE A 29 -10.40 -4.75 -0.99
CA PHE A 29 -10.82 -3.56 -0.25
C PHE A 29 -11.07 -2.34 -1.15
N ASN A 30 -11.04 -2.54 -2.49
CA ASN A 30 -11.08 -1.49 -3.50
C ASN A 30 -9.94 -0.48 -3.39
N ILE A 31 -8.73 -0.96 -3.07
CA ILE A 31 -7.51 -0.14 -2.99
C ILE A 31 -6.55 -0.56 -4.08
N LEU A 32 -6.04 0.42 -4.83
CA LEU A 32 -5.05 0.23 -5.88
C LEU A 32 -3.70 0.79 -5.45
N ALA A 33 -2.63 0.04 -5.74
CA ALA A 33 -1.25 0.46 -5.55
C ALA A 33 -0.39 -0.12 -6.68
N SER A 34 0.83 0.39 -6.82
CA SER A 34 1.72 -0.01 -7.91
C SER A 34 2.88 -0.87 -7.41
N PRO A 35 3.26 -1.94 -8.13
CA PRO A 35 4.46 -2.70 -7.83
C PRO A 35 5.71 -1.86 -8.16
N ARG A 36 6.76 -2.00 -7.35
CA ARG A 36 8.11 -1.49 -7.66
C ARG A 36 9.10 -2.65 -7.79
N GLY A 37 8.95 -3.66 -6.95
CA GLY A 37 9.79 -4.87 -6.98
C GLY A 37 9.04 -6.07 -6.42
N PHE A 38 9.74 -7.19 -6.24
CA PHE A 38 9.13 -8.44 -5.77
C PHE A 38 8.48 -8.33 -4.38
N THR A 39 8.99 -7.43 -3.53
CA THR A 39 8.47 -7.15 -2.17
C THR A 39 8.30 -5.66 -1.88
N GLU A 40 8.28 -4.83 -2.92
CA GLU A 40 8.16 -3.37 -2.78
C GLU A 40 6.89 -2.87 -3.47
N VAL A 41 6.08 -2.13 -2.71
CA VAL A 41 4.83 -1.53 -3.15
C VAL A 41 4.93 -0.02 -3.01
N ARG A 42 4.49 0.71 -4.03
CA ARG A 42 4.39 2.16 -4.03
C ARG A 42 2.94 2.60 -3.95
N PHE A 43 2.67 3.41 -2.93
CA PHE A 43 1.47 4.22 -2.79
C PHE A 43 1.77 5.65 -3.22
N LEU A 44 0.77 6.30 -3.77
CA LEU A 44 0.81 7.72 -4.09
C LEU A 44 -0.52 8.36 -3.72
N THR A 45 -0.44 9.58 -3.22
CA THR A 45 -1.61 10.43 -2.98
C THR A 45 -1.74 11.46 -4.10
N HIS A 46 -2.95 11.94 -4.32
CA HIS A 46 -3.23 13.07 -5.19
C HIS A 46 -4.41 13.86 -4.61
N PHE A 47 -4.80 14.96 -5.25
CA PHE A 47 -5.89 15.82 -4.77
C PHE A 47 -7.21 15.08 -4.44
N GLY A 48 -7.47 13.96 -5.10
CA GLY A 48 -8.69 13.17 -4.90
C GLY A 48 -8.60 12.12 -3.78
N ILE A 49 -7.49 12.03 -3.06
CA ILE A 49 -7.33 11.10 -1.93
C ILE A 49 -7.55 11.87 -0.64
N SER A 50 -8.63 11.51 0.07
CA SER A 50 -8.97 12.11 1.35
C SER A 50 -8.17 11.50 2.50
N ARG A 51 -8.26 12.12 3.68
CA ARG A 51 -7.69 11.57 4.90
C ARG A 51 -8.38 10.25 5.29
N GLU A 52 -9.67 10.16 5.04
CA GLU A 52 -10.51 9.00 5.30
C GLU A 52 -10.08 7.80 4.43
N ASP A 53 -9.72 8.04 3.17
CA ASP A 53 -9.15 7.03 2.27
C ASP A 53 -7.82 6.49 2.80
N ILE A 54 -6.97 7.37 3.35
CA ILE A 54 -5.70 6.97 3.98
C ILE A 54 -5.97 6.08 5.19
N TYR A 55 -6.89 6.47 6.09
CA TYR A 55 -7.21 5.65 7.26
C TYR A 55 -7.84 4.31 6.89
N LYS A 56 -8.72 4.28 5.88
CA LYS A 56 -9.26 3.04 5.32
C LYS A 56 -8.13 2.15 4.80
N THR A 57 -7.17 2.73 4.08
CA THR A 57 -6.02 2.01 3.52
C THR A 57 -5.14 1.42 4.61
N ILE A 58 -4.82 2.18 5.66
CA ILE A 58 -4.03 1.69 6.80
C ILE A 58 -4.73 0.50 7.46
N LYS A 59 -6.03 0.62 7.77
CA LYS A 59 -6.82 -0.48 8.36
C LYS A 59 -6.80 -1.72 7.46
N SER A 60 -7.02 -1.57 6.16
CA SER A 60 -6.97 -2.71 5.22
C SER A 60 -5.59 -3.37 5.17
N ILE A 61 -4.50 -2.60 5.23
CA ILE A 61 -3.14 -3.14 5.30
C ILE A 61 -2.93 -3.88 6.62
N GLU A 62 -3.38 -3.35 7.75
CA GLU A 62 -3.33 -4.03 9.05
C GLU A 62 -4.06 -5.37 9.01
N GLU A 63 -5.27 -5.43 8.46
CA GLU A 63 -6.02 -6.69 8.30
C GLU A 63 -5.30 -7.70 7.39
N ILE A 64 -4.59 -7.23 6.36
CA ILE A 64 -3.76 -8.10 5.52
C ILE A 64 -2.54 -8.62 6.30
N ALA A 65 -1.94 -7.79 7.14
CA ALA A 65 -0.72 -8.06 7.88
C ALA A 65 -0.93 -8.86 9.18
N LYS A 66 -2.14 -8.89 9.75
CA LYS A 66 -2.52 -9.65 10.96
C LYS A 66 -2.56 -11.18 10.78
N LYS A 67 -1.82 -11.72 9.80
CA LYS A 67 -1.61 -13.16 9.65
C LYS A 67 -0.42 -13.64 10.45
#